data_AF-A0A0G0B1F1-F1
#
_entry.id   AF-A0A0G0B1F1-F1
#
_cell.length_a   1.000
_cell.length_b   1.000
_cell.length_c   1.000
_cell.angle_alpha   90.00
_cell.angle_beta   90.00
_cell.angle_gamma   90.00
#
_symmetry.space_group_name_H-M   'P 1'
#
loop_
_entity.id
_entity.type
_entity.pdbx_description
1 polymer ?
#
loop_
_entity_poly.entity_id
_entity_poly.type
_entity_poly.pdbx_seq_one_letter_code
_entity_poly.pdbx_strand_id
1 'polypeptide(L)'
;LDNDPYGEEHGTFIASIIAGENNNGVGVTGLSRYNNIKIMALKFDFTVFTELKSLNFAKNNGAKVINASFTGTDFSQAEINFIESFDGIFVAAAGNTSNNNDATPAYPCSYDSVNIICVGSSDQNDNMSSFSNYGATTVDIVAPGENIIGRYLGTYYVGDGTSFAAPLVTGTAALLFSANPSLSFGAIKNNIISSGDSFVELGEKTVFGKRLNINNAYQLSIAEEEEPAPIPEPTPEPIVEDNSAYEETKATDFELYKKYLSYLKHKKYKDYKKYKKAKEKYAFKNSAEKIYAKADYDLYRKTSNPKYYENYKKYKDYKNKYASLKKYAKYGKYSKYNKSIYGNYGSSEYKAGYERYLAY
;
A
#
# COMPACT_ATOMS: atom_id res chain seq x y z
N LEU A 1 27.15 2.07 -21.82
CA LEU A 1 27.67 0.77 -22.28
C LEU A 1 27.99 -0.06 -21.05
N ASP A 2 27.38 -1.25 -20.90
CA ASP A 2 27.50 -2.12 -19.70
C ASP A 2 28.65 -3.04 -19.94
N ASN A 3 29.39 -3.28 -18.88
CA ASN A 3 30.38 -4.32 -18.74
C ASN A 3 29.97 -5.77 -19.10
N ASP A 4 28.66 -6.02 -19.25
CA ASP A 4 28.08 -7.37 -19.34
C ASP A 4 27.69 -7.68 -20.80
N PRO A 5 28.28 -8.72 -21.43
CA PRO A 5 27.89 -9.15 -22.76
C PRO A 5 26.42 -9.59 -22.90
N TYR A 6 25.65 -9.67 -21.80
CA TYR A 6 24.21 -9.94 -21.77
C TYR A 6 23.33 -8.82 -21.18
N GLY A 7 23.93 -7.75 -20.63
CA GLY A 7 23.25 -6.81 -19.73
C GLY A 7 22.48 -5.67 -20.41
N GLU A 8 22.78 -5.33 -21.66
CA GLU A 8 22.08 -4.24 -22.37
C GLU A 8 20.65 -4.64 -22.77
N GLU A 9 20.37 -5.95 -22.78
CA GLU A 9 19.19 -6.48 -23.45
C GLU A 9 18.00 -6.64 -22.52
N HIS A 10 18.25 -6.80 -21.21
CA HIS A 10 17.18 -6.83 -20.21
C HIS A 10 16.42 -5.49 -20.19
N GLY A 11 17.15 -4.37 -20.25
CA GLY A 11 16.55 -3.04 -20.35
C GLY A 11 15.75 -2.85 -21.64
N THR A 12 16.25 -3.36 -22.77
CA THR A 12 15.54 -3.34 -24.06
C THR A 12 14.25 -4.16 -24.02
N PHE A 13 14.29 -5.33 -23.39
CA PHE A 13 13.11 -6.19 -23.19
C PHE A 13 12.04 -5.46 -22.38
N ILE A 14 12.42 -4.91 -21.23
CA ILE A 14 11.54 -4.11 -20.35
C ILE A 14 10.96 -2.92 -21.12
N ALA A 15 11.79 -2.17 -21.84
CA ALA A 15 11.35 -1.00 -22.61
C ALA A 15 10.32 -1.39 -23.68
N SER A 16 10.45 -2.57 -24.29
CA SER A 16 9.48 -3.06 -25.28
C SER A 16 8.11 -3.40 -24.69
N ILE A 17 8.06 -3.88 -23.44
CA ILE A 17 6.80 -4.13 -22.73
C ILE A 17 6.10 -2.79 -22.42
N ILE A 18 6.87 -1.77 -21.99
CA ILE A 18 6.31 -0.47 -21.60
C ILE A 18 5.85 0.33 -22.84
N ALA A 19 6.73 0.45 -23.83
CA ALA A 19 6.59 1.40 -24.94
C ALA A 19 7.13 0.85 -26.27
N GLY A 20 7.01 -0.46 -26.51
CA GLY A 20 7.16 -1.02 -27.85
C GLY A 20 6.27 -0.28 -28.85
N GLU A 21 6.79 -0.06 -30.05
CA GLU A 21 6.08 0.71 -31.07
C GLU A 21 4.77 0.02 -31.49
N ASN A 22 3.69 0.80 -31.56
CA ASN A 22 2.36 0.27 -31.82
C ASN A 22 1.96 0.40 -33.29
N ASN A 23 1.16 -0.55 -33.78
CA ASN A 23 0.57 -0.56 -35.13
C ASN A 23 1.57 -0.53 -36.29
N ASN A 24 2.81 -0.99 -36.09
CA ASN A 24 3.81 -1.10 -37.17
C ASN A 24 3.81 -2.49 -37.86
N GLY A 25 2.98 -3.44 -37.38
CA GLY A 25 2.86 -4.79 -37.95
C GLY A 25 4.02 -5.74 -37.62
N VAL A 26 4.90 -5.38 -36.67
CA VAL A 26 6.09 -6.17 -36.34
C VAL A 26 6.19 -6.40 -34.83
N GLY A 27 6.36 -7.67 -34.43
CA GLY A 27 6.78 -8.01 -33.07
C GLY A 27 5.72 -7.82 -31.98
N VAL A 28 6.06 -7.01 -30.98
CA VAL A 28 5.25 -6.77 -29.77
C VAL A 28 4.83 -5.31 -29.66
N THR A 29 3.70 -5.08 -28.99
CA THR A 29 3.12 -3.76 -28.76
C THR A 29 3.30 -3.36 -27.30
N GLY A 30 3.74 -2.13 -27.05
CA GLY A 30 3.78 -1.56 -25.71
C GLY A 30 2.40 -1.07 -25.26
N LEU A 31 2.32 -0.60 -24.01
CA LEU A 31 1.08 -0.11 -23.41
C LEU A 31 0.64 1.28 -23.92
N SER A 32 1.45 1.96 -24.75
CA SER A 32 1.16 3.30 -25.22
C SER A 32 0.30 3.34 -26.49
N ARG A 33 -1.01 3.59 -26.38
CA ARG A 33 -1.90 3.69 -27.56
C ARG A 33 -1.45 4.69 -28.65
N TYR A 34 -0.67 5.72 -28.30
CA TYR A 34 -0.24 6.80 -29.21
C TYR A 34 1.28 7.09 -29.16
N ASN A 35 2.12 6.17 -28.67
CA ASN A 35 3.57 6.40 -28.47
C ASN A 35 3.92 7.65 -27.62
N ASN A 36 3.01 8.07 -26.74
CA ASN A 36 3.19 9.24 -25.86
C ASN A 36 4.06 8.91 -24.64
N ILE A 37 4.34 7.63 -24.39
CA ILE A 37 5.22 7.19 -23.30
C ILE A 37 6.65 7.22 -23.82
N LYS A 38 7.51 8.02 -23.18
CA LYS A 38 8.94 8.10 -23.48
C LYS A 38 9.74 7.27 -22.47
N ILE A 39 10.72 6.51 -22.95
CA ILE A 39 11.63 5.73 -22.13
C ILE A 39 12.89 6.54 -21.84
N MET A 40 13.29 6.59 -20.57
CA MET A 40 14.59 7.09 -20.14
C MET A 40 15.41 5.91 -19.63
N ALA A 41 16.39 5.48 -20.42
CA ALA A 41 17.28 4.39 -20.03
C ALA A 41 18.27 4.89 -18.97
N LEU A 42 18.28 4.23 -17.81
CA LEU A 42 19.18 4.51 -16.70
C LEU A 42 20.15 3.35 -16.55
N LYS A 43 21.44 3.67 -16.47
CA LYS A 43 22.49 2.69 -16.37
C LYS A 43 23.33 2.94 -15.15
N PHE A 44 23.50 1.92 -14.33
CA PHE A 44 24.21 1.97 -13.07
C PHE A 44 24.82 0.59 -12.77
N ASP A 45 25.80 0.53 -11.87
CA ASP A 45 26.60 -0.68 -11.59
C ASP A 45 26.06 -1.52 -10.42
N PHE A 46 24.77 -1.36 -10.10
CA PHE A 46 24.10 -1.96 -8.95
C PHE A 46 24.66 -1.59 -7.57
N THR A 47 25.53 -0.57 -7.49
CA THR A 47 25.80 0.08 -6.20
C THR A 47 24.73 1.13 -5.90
N VAL A 48 24.35 1.26 -4.62
CA VAL A 48 23.42 2.30 -4.16
C VAL A 48 23.86 3.70 -4.61
N PHE A 49 25.17 3.97 -4.70
CA PHE A 49 25.69 5.26 -5.13
C PHE A 49 25.35 5.58 -6.60
N THR A 50 25.62 4.66 -7.53
CA THR A 50 25.35 4.88 -8.96
C THR A 50 23.87 4.78 -9.28
N GLU A 51 23.13 3.95 -8.53
CA GLU A 51 21.66 3.88 -8.56
C GLU A 51 21.07 5.25 -8.24
N LEU A 52 21.39 5.82 -7.07
CA LEU A 52 20.89 7.12 -6.64
C LEU A 52 21.27 8.24 -7.60
N LYS A 53 22.47 8.20 -8.20
CA LYS A 53 22.87 9.17 -9.23
C LYS A 53 21.96 9.09 -10.45
N SER A 54 21.63 7.87 -10.89
CA SER A 54 20.76 7.63 -12.04
C SER A 54 19.30 7.99 -11.76
N LEU A 55 18.80 7.63 -10.57
CA LEU A 55 17.47 7.96 -10.10
C LEU A 55 17.26 9.48 -9.95
N ASN A 56 18.26 10.20 -9.43
CA ASN A 56 18.23 11.66 -9.39
C ASN A 56 18.25 12.28 -10.79
N PHE A 57 19.00 11.71 -11.74
CA PHE A 57 18.94 12.14 -13.13
C PHE A 57 17.52 12.00 -13.69
N ALA A 58 16.85 10.87 -13.47
CA ALA A 58 15.48 10.67 -13.93
C ALA A 58 14.48 11.62 -13.30
N LYS A 59 14.55 11.80 -11.98
CA LYS A 59 13.73 12.78 -11.25
C LYS A 59 13.91 14.19 -11.83
N ASN A 60 15.15 14.62 -12.03
CA ASN A 60 15.47 15.96 -12.53
C ASN A 60 15.10 16.18 -14.01
N ASN A 61 14.95 15.10 -14.78
CA ASN A 61 14.52 15.13 -16.18
C ASN A 61 13.03 14.77 -16.34
N GLY A 62 12.24 14.86 -15.27
CA GLY A 62 10.78 14.82 -15.34
C GLY A 62 10.17 13.42 -15.39
N ALA A 63 10.90 12.37 -15.01
CA ALA A 63 10.31 11.04 -14.87
C ALA A 63 9.17 11.04 -13.84
N LYS A 64 8.03 10.45 -14.18
CA LYS A 64 6.86 10.28 -13.29
C LYS A 64 6.69 8.85 -12.78
N VAL A 65 7.32 7.90 -13.44
CA VAL A 65 7.30 6.48 -13.07
C VAL A 65 8.72 5.94 -13.20
N ILE A 66 9.19 5.23 -12.18
CA ILE A 66 10.43 4.45 -12.21
C ILE A 66 10.07 2.97 -12.28
N ASN A 67 10.74 2.22 -13.16
CA ASN A 67 10.68 0.76 -13.20
C ASN A 67 11.99 0.21 -12.61
N ALA A 68 11.91 -0.40 -11.44
CA ALA A 68 12.99 -1.10 -10.77
C ALA A 68 12.81 -2.62 -10.91
N SER A 69 13.12 -3.13 -12.11
CA SER A 69 13.18 -4.58 -12.38
C SER A 69 14.50 -5.18 -11.90
N PHE A 70 14.85 -4.96 -10.63
CA PHE A 70 16.00 -5.53 -9.96
C PHE A 70 15.65 -5.77 -8.49
N THR A 71 16.44 -6.62 -7.83
CA THR A 71 16.26 -6.93 -6.41
C THR A 71 17.61 -7.06 -5.71
N GLY A 72 17.70 -6.59 -4.47
CA GLY A 72 18.81 -6.81 -3.55
C GLY A 72 18.31 -7.23 -2.17
N THR A 73 19.20 -7.74 -1.33
CA THR A 73 18.88 -8.17 0.04
C THR A 73 19.12 -7.09 1.09
N ASP A 74 19.94 -6.10 0.76
CA ASP A 74 20.45 -5.14 1.73
C ASP A 74 19.56 -3.89 1.80
N PHE A 75 19.17 -3.51 3.01
CA PHE A 75 18.44 -2.28 3.25
C PHE A 75 19.37 -1.06 3.06
N SER A 76 18.88 -0.04 2.35
CA SER A 76 19.56 1.23 2.17
C SER A 76 18.67 2.40 2.61
N GLN A 77 19.08 3.11 3.66
CA GLN A 77 18.39 4.32 4.09
C GLN A 77 18.39 5.41 3.00
N ALA A 78 19.45 5.47 2.19
CA ALA A 78 19.58 6.48 1.15
C ALA A 78 18.60 6.21 -0.02
N GLU A 79 18.38 4.94 -0.36
CA GLU A 79 17.43 4.52 -1.40
C GLU A 79 15.99 4.84 -0.98
N ILE A 80 15.56 4.46 0.22
CA ILE A 80 14.20 4.78 0.70
C ILE A 80 13.98 6.29 0.83
N ASN A 81 14.99 7.06 1.29
CA ASN A 81 14.90 8.52 1.32
C ASN A 81 14.69 9.12 -0.09
N PHE A 82 15.34 8.56 -1.12
CA PHE A 82 15.08 8.98 -2.49
C PHE A 82 13.64 8.67 -2.89
N ILE A 83 13.18 7.43 -2.67
CA ILE A 83 11.84 6.96 -3.06
C ILE A 83 10.75 7.82 -2.41
N GLU A 84 10.87 8.12 -1.11
CA GLU A 84 9.95 9.01 -0.39
C GLU A 84 9.96 10.45 -0.92
N SER A 85 11.09 10.92 -1.43
CA SER A 85 11.24 12.26 -2.03
C SER A 85 10.78 12.35 -3.48
N PHE A 86 10.50 11.22 -4.14
CA PHE A 86 10.13 11.17 -5.56
C PHE A 86 8.62 11.41 -5.71
N ASP A 87 8.24 12.49 -6.40
CA ASP A 87 6.83 12.81 -6.69
C ASP A 87 6.34 12.01 -7.91
N GLY A 88 6.21 10.71 -7.72
CA GLY A 88 5.88 9.74 -8.76
C GLY A 88 5.72 8.33 -8.20
N ILE A 89 5.57 7.36 -9.10
CA ILE A 89 5.41 5.95 -8.74
C ILE A 89 6.72 5.20 -8.94
N PHE A 90 7.10 4.39 -7.96
CA PHE A 90 8.25 3.50 -8.04
C PHE A 90 7.76 2.06 -8.11
N VAL A 91 7.82 1.45 -9.29
CA VAL A 91 7.35 0.07 -9.50
C VAL A 91 8.54 -0.87 -9.30
N ALA A 92 8.45 -1.77 -8.33
CA ALA A 92 9.53 -2.68 -7.95
C ALA A 92 9.15 -4.14 -8.20
N ALA A 93 10.08 -4.91 -8.77
CA ALA A 93 9.90 -6.35 -8.94
C ALA A 93 10.07 -7.11 -7.61
N ALA A 94 9.23 -8.12 -7.35
CA ALA A 94 9.27 -8.86 -6.09
C ALA A 94 10.48 -9.79 -5.94
N GLY A 95 11.05 -10.28 -7.04
CA GLY A 95 12.15 -11.24 -7.09
C GLY A 95 11.71 -12.61 -7.61
N ASN A 96 12.68 -13.42 -8.03
CA ASN A 96 12.46 -14.66 -8.81
C ASN A 96 12.97 -15.93 -8.09
N THR A 97 12.89 -15.95 -6.76
CA THR A 97 13.48 -17.01 -5.91
C THR A 97 12.45 -17.81 -5.11
N SER A 98 11.16 -17.65 -5.41
CA SER A 98 10.04 -18.26 -4.65
C SER A 98 10.04 -17.92 -3.16
N ASN A 99 10.69 -16.81 -2.77
CA ASN A 99 10.88 -16.43 -1.38
C ASN A 99 9.68 -15.64 -0.83
N ASN A 100 9.44 -15.78 0.47
CA ASN A 100 8.49 -14.93 1.19
C ASN A 100 9.17 -13.64 1.66
N ASN A 101 8.89 -12.52 0.99
CA ASN A 101 9.41 -11.19 1.28
C ASN A 101 8.97 -10.65 2.66
N ASP A 102 7.91 -11.21 3.28
CA ASP A 102 7.54 -10.88 4.67
C ASP A 102 8.54 -11.47 5.69
N ALA A 103 9.26 -12.55 5.31
CA ALA A 103 10.25 -13.23 6.14
C ALA A 103 11.68 -12.89 5.74
N THR A 104 11.94 -12.74 4.44
CA THR A 104 13.25 -12.42 3.87
C THR A 104 13.07 -11.29 2.86
N PRO A 105 13.20 -10.02 3.31
CA PRO A 105 12.95 -8.85 2.47
C PRO A 105 13.78 -8.83 1.19
N ALA A 106 13.16 -8.33 0.10
CA ALA A 106 13.82 -8.03 -1.16
C ALA A 106 13.59 -6.55 -1.50
N TYR A 107 14.67 -5.78 -1.55
CA TYR A 107 14.64 -4.35 -1.84
C TYR A 107 14.84 -4.09 -3.34
N PRO A 108 14.14 -3.09 -3.93
CA PRO A 108 13.33 -2.07 -3.26
C PRO A 108 11.90 -2.49 -2.87
N CYS A 109 11.43 -3.65 -3.32
CA CYS A 109 10.03 -4.09 -3.18
C CYS A 109 9.51 -4.05 -1.73
N SER A 110 10.35 -4.43 -0.76
CA SER A 110 10.00 -4.54 0.66
C SER A 110 10.15 -3.24 1.47
N TYR A 111 10.48 -2.10 0.85
CA TYR A 111 10.43 -0.83 1.57
C TYR A 111 8.99 -0.40 1.87
N ASP A 112 8.72 0.10 3.08
CA ASP A 112 7.43 0.68 3.44
C ASP A 112 7.33 2.13 2.95
N SER A 113 6.94 2.30 1.69
CA SER A 113 6.69 3.62 1.09
C SER A 113 5.38 3.66 0.33
N VAL A 114 4.66 4.77 0.46
CA VAL A 114 3.40 5.01 -0.26
C VAL A 114 3.61 5.09 -1.78
N ASN A 115 4.82 5.42 -2.24
CA ASN A 115 5.17 5.60 -3.65
C ASN A 115 5.50 4.28 -4.36
N ILE A 116 5.71 3.19 -3.62
CA ILE A 116 6.10 1.90 -4.20
C ILE A 116 4.87 1.11 -4.63
N ILE A 117 4.95 0.43 -5.77
CA ILE A 117 4.07 -0.71 -6.08
C ILE A 117 4.98 -1.93 -6.22
N CYS A 118 4.87 -2.86 -5.28
CA CYS A 118 5.65 -4.10 -5.27
C CYS A 118 4.92 -5.18 -6.08
N VAL A 119 5.54 -5.69 -7.14
CA VAL A 119 4.89 -6.49 -8.19
C VAL A 119 5.46 -7.92 -8.26
N GLY A 120 4.61 -8.90 -7.98
CA GLY A 120 4.88 -10.31 -8.25
C GLY A 120 4.49 -10.72 -9.67
N SER A 121 4.81 -11.97 -10.05
CA SER A 121 4.50 -12.54 -11.37
C SER A 121 3.31 -13.48 -11.32
N SER A 122 2.46 -13.45 -12.35
CA SER A 122 1.45 -14.47 -12.63
C SER A 122 1.68 -15.19 -13.95
N ASP A 123 1.19 -16.42 -14.03
CA ASP A 123 1.12 -17.22 -15.25
C ASP A 123 -0.15 -16.93 -16.07
N GLN A 124 -0.28 -17.60 -17.21
CA GLN A 124 -1.44 -17.48 -18.11
C GLN A 124 -2.74 -18.05 -17.54
N ASN A 125 -2.71 -18.71 -16.38
CA ASN A 125 -3.86 -19.29 -15.69
C ASN A 125 -4.27 -18.44 -14.47
N ASP A 126 -3.77 -17.21 -14.35
CA ASP A 126 -3.93 -16.29 -13.22
C ASP A 126 -3.35 -16.83 -11.88
N ASN A 127 -2.55 -17.89 -11.92
CA ASN A 127 -1.81 -18.34 -10.74
C ASN A 127 -0.56 -17.47 -10.56
N MET A 128 -0.10 -17.32 -9.31
CA MET A 128 1.23 -16.76 -9.09
C MET A 128 2.29 -17.71 -9.68
N SER A 129 3.18 -17.17 -10.51
CA SER A 129 4.28 -17.93 -11.13
C SER A 129 5.14 -18.61 -10.07
N SER A 130 5.56 -19.84 -10.35
CA SER A 130 6.29 -20.68 -9.38
C SER A 130 7.58 -20.04 -8.85
N PHE A 131 8.27 -19.24 -9.68
CA PHE A 131 9.49 -18.53 -9.31
C PHE A 131 9.23 -17.22 -8.55
N SER A 132 8.00 -16.67 -8.57
CA SER A 132 7.73 -15.35 -8.01
C SER A 132 7.95 -15.35 -6.49
N ASN A 133 8.70 -14.38 -6.00
CA ASN A 133 8.62 -14.01 -4.60
C ASN A 133 7.21 -13.49 -4.29
N TYR A 134 6.82 -13.63 -3.02
CA TYR A 134 5.49 -13.30 -2.52
C TYR A 134 5.57 -12.68 -1.13
N GLY A 135 4.48 -12.10 -0.65
CA GLY A 135 4.40 -11.57 0.70
C GLY A 135 3.03 -10.96 0.95
N ALA A 136 2.30 -11.49 1.93
CA ALA A 136 0.96 -11.05 2.27
C ALA A 136 0.93 -9.62 2.84
N THR A 137 2.08 -9.08 3.24
CA THR A 137 2.21 -7.70 3.73
C THR A 137 3.18 -6.82 2.94
N THR A 138 3.92 -7.40 1.99
CA THR A 138 5.00 -6.72 1.26
C THR A 138 4.81 -6.67 -0.25
N VAL A 139 4.19 -7.67 -0.88
CA VAL A 139 3.93 -7.68 -2.32
C VAL A 139 2.50 -7.19 -2.57
N ASP A 140 2.32 -6.08 -3.29
CA ASP A 140 1.02 -5.44 -3.43
C ASP A 140 0.07 -6.26 -4.32
N ILE A 141 0.51 -6.51 -5.56
CA ILE A 141 -0.27 -7.15 -6.63
C ILE A 141 0.64 -8.05 -7.47
N VAL A 142 0.06 -8.82 -8.37
CA VAL A 142 0.79 -9.51 -9.46
C VAL A 142 0.43 -8.95 -10.82
N ALA A 143 1.30 -9.16 -11.80
CA ALA A 143 1.00 -8.96 -13.22
C ALA A 143 1.59 -10.13 -14.03
N PRO A 144 1.12 -10.37 -15.27
CA PRO A 144 1.69 -11.41 -16.12
C PRO A 144 3.20 -11.25 -16.25
N GLY A 145 3.95 -12.28 -15.87
CA GLY A 145 5.42 -12.28 -15.93
C GLY A 145 6.02 -13.59 -16.40
N GLU A 146 5.20 -14.55 -16.80
CA GLU A 146 5.60 -15.84 -17.37
C GLU A 146 5.17 -15.92 -18.82
N ASN A 147 6.03 -16.49 -19.66
CA ASN A 147 5.88 -16.58 -21.11
C ASN A 147 5.69 -15.21 -21.80
N ILE A 148 6.38 -14.17 -21.31
CA ILE A 148 6.27 -12.82 -21.88
C ILE A 148 7.17 -12.70 -23.10
N ILE A 149 6.64 -12.15 -24.19
CA ILE A 149 7.41 -11.89 -25.41
C ILE A 149 7.93 -10.44 -25.37
N GLY A 150 9.21 -10.25 -25.64
CA GLY A 150 9.81 -8.92 -25.72
C GLY A 150 11.02 -8.84 -26.63
N ARG A 151 11.47 -7.62 -26.89
CA ARG A 151 12.59 -7.31 -27.77
C ARG A 151 13.93 -7.67 -27.10
N TYR A 152 14.73 -8.53 -27.74
CA TYR A 152 16.01 -9.01 -27.20
C TYR A 152 17.02 -9.23 -28.35
N LEU A 153 18.25 -8.72 -28.24
CA LEU A 153 19.36 -8.93 -29.20
C LEU A 153 18.95 -8.90 -30.70
N GLY A 154 18.38 -7.80 -31.20
CA GLY A 154 18.04 -7.77 -32.63
C GLY A 154 16.79 -8.60 -33.04
N THR A 155 16.27 -9.48 -32.16
CA THR A 155 15.05 -10.30 -32.35
C THR A 155 14.01 -10.15 -31.21
N TYR A 156 13.07 -11.10 -31.11
CA TYR A 156 12.10 -11.28 -30.02
C TYR A 156 12.37 -12.59 -29.28
N TYR A 157 12.17 -12.58 -27.96
CA TYR A 157 12.41 -13.73 -27.08
C TYR A 157 11.29 -13.86 -26.06
N VAL A 158 11.07 -15.09 -25.56
CA VAL A 158 10.11 -15.40 -24.51
C VAL A 158 10.83 -15.52 -23.18
N GLY A 159 10.45 -14.71 -22.20
CA GLY A 159 11.10 -14.66 -20.89
C GLY A 159 10.13 -14.76 -19.72
N ASP A 160 10.67 -15.24 -18.60
CA ASP A 160 9.99 -15.38 -17.32
C ASP A 160 10.67 -14.52 -16.24
N GLY A 161 9.86 -13.81 -15.44
CA GLY A 161 10.37 -13.05 -14.30
C GLY A 161 9.41 -11.96 -13.81
N THR A 162 9.50 -11.64 -12.52
CA THR A 162 8.89 -10.43 -11.95
C THR A 162 9.43 -9.17 -12.62
N SER A 163 10.63 -9.25 -13.20
CA SER A 163 11.21 -8.19 -14.04
C SER A 163 10.42 -7.90 -15.31
N PHE A 164 9.55 -8.82 -15.77
CA PHE A 164 8.65 -8.66 -16.92
C PHE A 164 7.21 -8.35 -16.49
N ALA A 165 6.84 -8.70 -15.26
CA ALA A 165 5.57 -8.26 -14.64
C ALA A 165 5.59 -6.77 -14.26
N ALA A 166 6.67 -6.31 -13.60
CA ALA A 166 6.85 -4.90 -13.20
C ALA A 166 6.62 -3.89 -14.36
N PRO A 167 7.20 -4.06 -15.57
CA PRO A 167 6.99 -3.12 -16.65
C PRO A 167 5.56 -3.03 -17.16
N LEU A 168 4.72 -4.06 -16.99
CA LEU A 168 3.29 -3.94 -17.30
C LEU A 168 2.60 -2.95 -16.36
N VAL A 169 2.95 -2.99 -15.07
CA VAL A 169 2.44 -2.03 -14.08
C VAL A 169 3.04 -0.63 -14.33
N THR A 170 4.31 -0.53 -14.67
CA THR A 170 4.95 0.74 -15.06
C THR A 170 4.27 1.37 -16.28
N GLY A 171 4.08 0.61 -17.35
CA GLY A 171 3.42 1.10 -18.56
C GLY A 171 1.96 1.47 -18.30
N THR A 172 1.28 0.76 -17.41
CA THR A 172 -0.06 1.14 -16.93
C THR A 172 -0.01 2.50 -16.24
N ALA A 173 0.87 2.69 -15.25
CA ALA A 173 1.00 3.99 -14.57
C ALA A 173 1.29 5.13 -15.55
N ALA A 174 2.19 4.92 -16.52
CA ALA A 174 2.51 5.90 -17.55
C ALA A 174 1.33 6.19 -18.49
N LEU A 175 0.55 5.17 -18.86
CA LEU A 175 -0.69 5.32 -19.64
C LEU A 175 -1.70 6.17 -18.88
N LEU A 176 -1.92 5.91 -17.59
CA LEU A 176 -2.86 6.66 -16.76
C LEU A 176 -2.41 8.12 -16.58
N PHE A 177 -1.12 8.38 -16.35
CA PHE A 177 -0.58 9.75 -16.32
C PHE A 177 -0.77 10.46 -17.66
N SER A 178 -0.62 9.76 -18.79
CA SER A 178 -0.87 10.34 -20.12
C SER A 178 -2.35 10.61 -20.37
N ALA A 179 -3.24 9.80 -19.81
CA ALA A 179 -4.69 9.93 -19.97
C ALA A 179 -5.24 11.08 -19.13
N ASN A 180 -4.72 11.26 -17.91
CA ASN A 180 -5.12 12.32 -17.00
C ASN A 180 -3.91 12.85 -16.21
N PRO A 181 -3.22 13.88 -16.74
CA PRO A 181 -2.03 14.46 -16.12
C PRO A 181 -2.29 15.16 -14.77
N SER A 182 -3.56 15.40 -14.41
CA SER A 182 -3.92 16.05 -13.14
C SER A 182 -3.95 15.09 -11.95
N LEU A 183 -3.96 13.77 -12.19
CA LEU A 183 -3.99 12.77 -11.13
C LEU A 183 -2.66 12.74 -10.37
N SER A 184 -2.77 12.74 -9.04
CA SER A 184 -1.61 12.47 -8.17
C SER A 184 -1.10 11.03 -8.34
N PHE A 185 0.17 10.79 -8.05
CA PHE A 185 0.73 9.42 -8.05
C PHE A 185 -0.07 8.47 -7.13
N GLY A 186 -0.61 8.99 -6.02
CA GLY A 186 -1.45 8.23 -5.10
C GLY A 186 -2.78 7.82 -5.72
N ALA A 187 -3.42 8.70 -6.49
CA ALA A 187 -4.62 8.36 -7.25
C ALA A 187 -4.33 7.32 -8.33
N ILE A 188 -3.23 7.45 -9.08
CA ILE A 188 -2.81 6.48 -10.09
C ILE A 188 -2.54 5.10 -9.44
N LYS A 189 -1.78 5.05 -8.35
CA LYS A 189 -1.54 3.81 -7.58
C LYS A 189 -2.85 3.17 -7.12
N ASN A 190 -3.76 3.97 -6.56
CA ASN A 190 -5.08 3.48 -6.15
C ASN A 190 -5.89 2.95 -7.32
N ASN A 191 -5.88 3.61 -8.49
CA ASN A 191 -6.58 3.13 -9.68
C ASN A 191 -6.01 1.79 -10.14
N ILE A 192 -4.68 1.63 -10.19
CA ILE A 192 -4.02 0.36 -10.53
C ILE A 192 -4.42 -0.76 -9.55
N ILE A 193 -4.30 -0.52 -8.25
CA ILE A 193 -4.54 -1.56 -7.24
C ILE A 193 -6.03 -1.89 -7.14
N SER A 194 -6.91 -0.89 -7.06
CA SER A 194 -8.34 -1.12 -6.83
C SER A 194 -9.03 -1.78 -8.03
N SER A 195 -8.57 -1.49 -9.25
CA SER A 195 -9.13 -2.02 -10.50
C SER A 195 -8.69 -3.45 -10.84
N GLY A 196 -7.63 -3.96 -10.21
CA GLY A 196 -7.12 -5.32 -10.47
C GLY A 196 -8.16 -6.40 -10.18
N ASP A 197 -8.05 -7.51 -10.92
CA ASP A 197 -8.96 -8.65 -10.77
C ASP A 197 -8.53 -9.51 -9.58
N SER A 198 -9.49 -9.89 -8.74
CA SER A 198 -9.22 -10.59 -7.49
C SER A 198 -9.23 -12.11 -7.68
N PHE A 199 -8.23 -12.79 -7.13
CA PHE A 199 -8.14 -14.26 -7.11
C PHE A 199 -7.88 -14.74 -5.69
N VAL A 200 -8.54 -15.82 -5.28
CA VAL A 200 -8.47 -16.33 -3.90
C VAL A 200 -7.04 -16.78 -3.57
N GLU A 201 -6.39 -17.46 -4.51
CA GLU A 201 -5.03 -18.00 -4.36
C GLU A 201 -3.97 -16.90 -4.18
N LEU A 202 -4.24 -15.68 -4.67
CA LEU A 202 -3.35 -14.54 -4.54
C LEU A 202 -3.51 -13.83 -3.19
N GLY A 203 -4.66 -13.96 -2.53
CA GLY A 203 -5.00 -13.24 -1.29
C GLY A 203 -4.15 -13.64 -0.08
N GLU A 204 -3.55 -14.83 -0.09
CA GLU A 204 -2.60 -15.27 0.94
C GLU A 204 -1.14 -14.95 0.59
N LYS A 205 -0.88 -14.52 -0.66
CA LYS A 205 0.46 -14.32 -1.22
C LYS A 205 0.78 -12.85 -1.53
N THR A 206 -0.22 -11.99 -1.57
CA THR A 206 -0.08 -10.54 -1.82
C THR A 206 -1.01 -9.74 -0.93
N VAL A 207 -0.74 -8.45 -0.73
CA VAL A 207 -1.52 -7.53 0.10
C VAL A 207 -2.96 -7.41 -0.38
N PHE A 208 -3.15 -7.31 -1.70
CA PHE A 208 -4.46 -7.05 -2.29
C PHE A 208 -5.09 -8.26 -2.95
N GLY A 209 -4.35 -9.36 -3.16
CA GLY A 209 -4.87 -10.57 -3.81
C GLY A 209 -5.33 -10.33 -5.25
N LYS A 210 -4.67 -9.40 -5.95
CA LYS A 210 -5.11 -8.89 -7.25
C LYS A 210 -4.06 -9.06 -8.33
N ARG A 211 -4.52 -9.34 -9.54
CA ARG A 211 -3.75 -9.31 -10.78
C ARG A 211 -4.10 -8.04 -11.56
N LEU A 212 -3.09 -7.38 -12.13
CA LEU A 212 -3.23 -6.11 -12.88
C LEU A 212 -4.34 -6.17 -13.94
N ASN A 213 -5.26 -5.19 -13.95
CA ASN A 213 -6.25 -5.00 -15.02
C ASN A 213 -6.09 -3.59 -15.62
N ILE A 214 -5.45 -3.51 -16.79
CA ILE A 214 -5.10 -2.24 -17.44
C ILE A 214 -6.35 -1.46 -17.87
N ASN A 215 -7.35 -2.15 -18.44
CA ASN A 215 -8.56 -1.50 -18.93
C ASN A 215 -9.33 -0.85 -17.80
N ASN A 216 -9.58 -1.58 -16.70
CA ASN A 216 -10.30 -1.03 -15.56
C ASN A 216 -9.52 0.13 -14.92
N ALA A 217 -8.19 0.03 -14.82
CA ALA A 217 -7.34 1.11 -14.32
C ALA A 217 -7.45 2.37 -15.20
N TYR A 218 -7.46 2.20 -16.52
CA TYR A 218 -7.61 3.29 -17.48
C TYR A 218 -8.98 3.95 -17.38
N GLN A 219 -10.07 3.18 -17.32
CA GLN A 219 -11.43 3.73 -17.18
C GLN A 219 -11.57 4.59 -15.90
N LEU A 220 -11.01 4.13 -14.77
CA LEU A 220 -10.98 4.92 -13.53
C LEU A 220 -10.17 6.23 -13.64
N SER A 221 -9.22 6.31 -14.58
CA SER A 221 -8.40 7.52 -14.76
C SER A 221 -9.07 8.60 -15.61
N ILE A 222 -10.02 8.21 -16.46
CA ILE A 222 -10.74 9.10 -17.38
C ILE A 222 -12.19 9.33 -16.99
N ALA A 223 -12.69 8.65 -15.95
CA ALA A 223 -14.01 8.92 -15.41
C ALA A 223 -14.05 10.37 -14.90
N GLU A 224 -15.00 11.16 -15.39
CA GLU A 224 -15.31 12.47 -14.82
C GLU A 224 -15.77 12.25 -13.36
N GLU A 225 -15.36 13.12 -12.44
CA GLU A 225 -16.00 13.13 -11.12
C GLU A 225 -17.48 13.43 -11.36
N GLU A 226 -18.37 12.45 -11.15
CA GLU A 226 -19.79 12.77 -11.09
C GLU A 226 -19.95 13.84 -10.02
N GLU A 227 -20.44 15.01 -10.44
CA GLU A 227 -20.82 16.08 -9.53
C GLU A 227 -21.75 15.43 -8.49
N PRO A 228 -21.44 15.52 -7.18
CA PRO A 228 -22.28 14.89 -6.18
C PRO A 228 -23.71 15.37 -6.40
N ALA A 229 -24.63 14.42 -6.59
CA ALA A 229 -26.04 14.74 -6.82
C ALA A 229 -26.46 15.88 -5.88
N PRO A 230 -27.18 16.90 -6.39
CA PRO A 230 -27.58 18.03 -5.59
C PRO A 230 -28.20 17.52 -4.30
N ILE A 231 -27.68 18.01 -3.17
CA ILE A 231 -28.15 17.63 -1.85
C ILE A 231 -29.67 17.82 -1.87
N PRO A 232 -30.49 16.78 -1.64
CA PRO A 232 -31.93 16.95 -1.61
C PRO A 232 -32.26 18.06 -0.60
N GLU A 233 -33.12 19.00 -0.99
CA GLU A 233 -33.55 20.07 -0.10
C GLU A 233 -33.98 19.47 1.24
N PRO A 234 -33.57 20.06 2.38
CA PRO A 234 -33.94 19.52 3.68
C PRO A 234 -35.46 19.49 3.77
N THR A 235 -36.03 18.29 3.91
CA THR A 235 -37.42 18.14 4.34
C THR A 235 -37.58 18.89 5.65
N PRO A 236 -38.64 19.71 5.82
CA PRO A 236 -38.85 20.48 7.04
C PRO A 236 -38.81 19.55 8.25
N GLU A 237 -37.94 19.87 9.21
CA GLU A 237 -37.74 19.05 10.41
C GLU A 237 -39.04 18.95 11.22
N PRO A 238 -39.37 17.78 11.78
CA PRO A 238 -40.41 17.69 12.79
C PRO A 238 -39.98 18.49 14.02
N ILE A 239 -40.91 19.26 14.58
CA ILE A 239 -40.72 20.06 15.80
C ILE A 239 -40.20 19.14 16.90
N VAL A 240 -38.94 19.33 17.31
CA VAL A 240 -38.28 18.53 18.35
C VAL A 240 -38.67 19.11 19.72
N GLU A 241 -39.34 18.32 20.55
CA GLU A 241 -39.51 18.61 21.98
C GLU A 241 -38.15 18.67 22.69
N ASP A 242 -38.03 19.66 23.58
CA ASP A 242 -36.86 20.04 24.38
C ASP A 242 -36.10 18.83 24.97
N ASN A 243 -34.85 18.64 24.51
CA ASN A 243 -33.91 17.62 24.98
C ASN A 243 -32.68 18.24 25.66
N SER A 244 -32.87 19.32 26.42
CA SER A 244 -31.83 19.95 27.26
C SER A 244 -31.11 18.98 28.23
N ALA A 245 -31.76 17.89 28.65
CA ALA A 245 -31.17 16.89 29.55
C ALA A 245 -30.08 15.98 28.88
N TYR A 246 -30.07 15.87 27.54
CA TYR A 246 -29.14 14.99 26.83
C TYR A 246 -27.79 15.67 26.53
N GLU A 247 -27.75 17.00 26.49
CA GLU A 247 -26.50 17.75 26.33
C GLU A 247 -25.77 17.96 27.66
N GLU A 248 -26.50 18.18 28.77
CA GLU A 248 -25.89 18.30 30.12
C GLU A 248 -25.15 17.03 30.55
N THR A 249 -25.65 15.86 30.18
CA THR A 249 -25.05 14.56 30.50
C THR A 249 -23.71 14.33 29.78
N LYS A 250 -23.55 14.80 28.54
CA LYS A 250 -22.27 14.71 27.81
C LYS A 250 -21.21 15.68 28.33
N ALA A 251 -21.63 16.89 28.74
CA ALA A 251 -20.73 17.88 29.32
C ALA A 251 -20.17 17.40 30.67
N THR A 252 -21.01 16.76 31.50
CA THR A 252 -20.59 16.16 32.77
C THR A 252 -19.64 14.97 32.60
N ASP A 253 -19.86 14.14 31.58
CA ASP A 253 -18.96 13.01 31.26
C ASP A 253 -17.57 13.47 30.79
N PHE A 254 -17.49 14.58 30.05
CA PHE A 254 -16.23 15.14 29.58
C PHE A 254 -15.41 15.80 30.71
N GLU A 255 -16.09 16.49 31.64
CA GLU A 255 -15.47 17.02 32.86
C GLU A 255 -14.94 15.89 33.77
N LEU A 256 -15.69 14.78 33.90
CA LEU A 256 -15.23 13.60 34.63
C LEU A 256 -13.98 12.98 33.99
N TYR A 257 -13.92 12.94 32.66
CA TYR A 257 -12.77 12.41 31.92
C TYR A 257 -11.51 13.27 32.10
N LYS A 258 -11.64 14.59 32.06
CA LYS A 258 -10.51 15.51 32.36
C LYS A 258 -10.00 15.34 33.80
N LYS A 259 -10.91 15.19 34.78
CA LYS A 259 -10.54 14.90 36.18
C LYS A 259 -9.85 13.55 36.34
N TYR A 260 -10.28 12.52 35.61
CA TYR A 260 -9.62 11.20 35.60
C TYR A 260 -8.18 11.27 35.06
N LEU A 261 -7.94 11.99 33.96
CA LEU A 261 -6.60 12.17 33.40
C LEU A 261 -5.67 12.96 34.33
N SER A 262 -6.21 13.96 35.04
CA SER A 262 -5.49 14.69 36.09
C SER A 262 -5.07 13.76 37.25
N TYR A 263 -5.96 12.85 37.65
CA TYR A 263 -5.71 11.89 38.73
C TYR A 263 -4.63 10.85 38.40
N LEU A 264 -4.57 10.38 37.14
CA LEU A 264 -3.51 9.48 36.67
C LEU A 264 -2.12 10.13 36.73
N LYS A 265 -2.05 11.46 36.66
CA LYS A 265 -0.81 12.23 36.75
C LYS A 265 -0.30 12.38 38.19
N HIS A 266 -1.14 12.14 39.20
CA HIS A 266 -0.82 12.28 40.61
C HIS A 266 -1.18 11.00 41.36
N LYS A 267 -0.26 10.04 41.41
CA LYS A 267 -0.37 8.72 42.10
C LYS A 267 -0.95 8.82 43.53
N LYS A 268 -2.28 8.83 43.70
CA LYS A 268 -2.95 8.61 45.00
C LYS A 268 -3.99 7.49 44.88
N TYR A 269 -3.75 6.42 45.62
CA TYR A 269 -4.23 5.06 45.36
C TYR A 269 -5.60 4.69 45.98
N LYS A 270 -6.38 5.63 46.53
CA LYS A 270 -7.58 5.28 47.33
C LYS A 270 -8.93 5.33 46.58
N ASP A 271 -9.07 6.08 45.49
CA ASP A 271 -10.35 6.20 44.77
C ASP A 271 -10.51 5.29 43.54
N TYR A 272 -9.49 4.47 43.24
CA TYR A 272 -9.44 3.56 42.09
C TYR A 272 -10.62 2.56 42.04
N LYS A 273 -11.13 2.12 43.19
CA LYS A 273 -12.24 1.15 43.27
C LYS A 273 -13.61 1.74 42.87
N LYS A 274 -13.84 3.04 43.10
CA LYS A 274 -15.13 3.69 42.78
C LYS A 274 -15.28 3.90 41.26
N TYR A 275 -14.17 4.21 40.57
CA TYR A 275 -14.14 4.40 39.11
C TYR A 275 -14.15 3.11 38.29
N LYS A 276 -13.65 1.99 38.83
CA LYS A 276 -13.73 0.68 38.17
C LYS A 276 -15.20 0.24 37.94
N LYS A 277 -16.10 0.51 38.90
CA LYS A 277 -17.54 0.25 38.77
C LYS A 277 -18.23 1.13 37.71
N ALA A 278 -17.81 2.37 37.53
CA ALA A 278 -18.36 3.25 36.49
C ALA A 278 -17.93 2.80 35.08
N LYS A 279 -16.68 2.31 34.95
CA LYS A 279 -16.15 1.73 33.70
C LYS A 279 -16.84 0.42 33.31
N GLU A 280 -17.22 -0.41 34.28
CA GLU A 280 -18.01 -1.62 34.07
C GLU A 280 -19.48 -1.32 33.72
N LYS A 281 -20.05 -0.22 34.26
CA LYS A 281 -21.45 0.17 34.03
C LYS A 281 -21.72 0.76 32.64
N TYR A 282 -20.75 1.41 32.00
CA TYR A 282 -21.00 2.19 30.78
C TYR A 282 -20.17 1.84 29.54
N ALA A 283 -19.44 0.72 29.50
CA ALA A 283 -18.83 0.16 28.27
C ALA A 283 -18.12 1.17 27.31
N PHE A 284 -17.62 2.29 27.81
CA PHE A 284 -16.99 3.34 27.01
C PHE A 284 -15.52 3.02 26.79
N LYS A 285 -15.22 2.24 25.75
CA LYS A 285 -13.94 2.31 25.05
C LYS A 285 -14.15 2.03 23.56
N ASN A 286 -13.69 2.96 22.72
CA ASN A 286 -13.43 2.85 21.28
C ASN A 286 -14.48 3.37 20.27
N SER A 287 -15.70 3.74 20.67
CA SER A 287 -16.71 4.24 19.70
C SER A 287 -16.62 5.76 19.48
N ALA A 288 -16.57 6.57 20.54
CA ALA A 288 -16.59 8.03 20.42
C ALA A 288 -15.34 8.61 19.73
N GLU A 289 -14.13 8.24 20.17
CA GLU A 289 -12.88 8.69 19.53
C GLU A 289 -12.78 8.21 18.06
N LYS A 290 -13.33 7.03 17.75
CA LYS A 290 -13.40 6.50 16.38
C LYS A 290 -14.36 7.29 15.50
N ILE A 291 -15.47 7.75 16.04
CA ILE A 291 -16.46 8.57 15.31
C ILE A 291 -15.88 9.96 15.04
N TYR A 292 -15.27 10.61 16.04
CA TYR A 292 -14.68 11.94 15.87
C TYR A 292 -13.45 11.93 14.95
N ALA A 293 -12.55 10.95 15.07
CA ALA A 293 -11.39 10.85 14.18
C ALA A 293 -11.76 10.48 12.74
N LYS A 294 -12.86 9.72 12.55
CA LYS A 294 -13.41 9.42 11.22
C LYS A 294 -14.08 10.65 10.60
N ALA A 295 -14.84 11.43 11.39
CA ALA A 295 -15.45 12.66 10.93
C ALA A 295 -14.41 13.70 10.49
N ASP A 296 -13.34 13.90 11.28
CA ASP A 296 -12.21 14.78 10.92
C ASP A 296 -11.45 14.28 9.69
N TYR A 297 -11.29 12.96 9.55
CA TYR A 297 -10.69 12.32 8.36
C TYR A 297 -11.52 12.57 7.10
N ASP A 298 -12.84 12.39 7.20
CA ASP A 298 -13.77 12.61 6.09
C ASP A 298 -13.84 14.10 5.71
N LEU A 299 -13.68 15.01 6.69
CA LEU A 299 -13.60 16.46 6.47
C LEU A 299 -12.29 16.88 5.80
N TYR A 300 -11.15 16.33 6.23
CA TYR A 300 -9.84 16.58 5.61
C TYR A 300 -9.82 16.13 4.16
N ARG A 301 -10.34 14.92 3.87
CA ARG A 301 -10.42 14.39 2.49
C ARG A 301 -11.24 15.28 1.56
N LYS A 302 -12.27 15.95 2.10
CA LYS A 302 -13.17 16.81 1.32
C LYS A 302 -12.64 18.25 1.14
N THR A 303 -11.77 18.74 2.02
CA THR A 303 -11.46 20.18 2.09
C THR A 303 -9.98 20.52 2.01
N SER A 304 -9.08 19.54 2.09
CA SER A 304 -7.63 19.73 2.07
C SER A 304 -7.11 20.77 3.07
N ASN A 305 -7.86 21.03 4.16
CA ASN A 305 -7.59 22.13 5.07
C ASN A 305 -6.46 21.78 6.08
N PRO A 306 -5.39 22.60 6.19
CA PRO A 306 -4.23 22.34 7.05
C PRO A 306 -4.55 22.17 8.53
N LYS A 307 -5.65 22.74 9.02
CA LYS A 307 -6.07 22.68 10.44
C LYS A 307 -6.33 21.25 10.92
N TYR A 308 -6.69 20.32 10.02
CA TYR A 308 -7.04 18.94 10.36
C TYR A 308 -5.88 17.95 10.14
N TYR A 309 -4.74 18.41 9.63
CA TYR A 309 -3.60 17.56 9.26
C TYR A 309 -2.90 16.89 10.46
N GLU A 310 -2.83 17.56 11.61
CA GLU A 310 -2.26 16.98 12.84
C GLU A 310 -3.16 15.89 13.46
N ASN A 311 -4.48 16.00 13.31
CA ASN A 311 -5.42 14.93 13.70
C ASN A 311 -5.34 13.75 12.73
N TYR A 312 -5.11 14.01 11.43
CA TYR A 312 -4.82 12.98 10.43
C TYR A 312 -3.58 12.14 10.79
N LYS A 313 -2.46 12.78 11.18
CA LYS A 313 -1.25 12.05 11.60
C LYS A 313 -1.53 11.15 12.82
N LYS A 314 -2.27 11.67 13.81
CA LYS A 314 -2.67 10.89 15.00
C LYS A 314 -3.56 9.71 14.64
N TYR A 315 -4.51 9.88 13.70
CA TYR A 315 -5.36 8.79 13.24
C TYR A 315 -4.59 7.74 12.42
N LYS A 316 -3.65 8.16 11.56
CA LYS A 316 -2.79 7.24 10.79
C LYS A 316 -1.86 6.45 11.72
N ASP A 317 -1.23 7.10 12.70
CA ASP A 317 -0.42 6.46 13.73
C ASP A 317 -1.26 5.49 14.59
N TYR A 318 -2.49 5.88 14.93
CA TYR A 318 -3.44 5.00 15.62
C TYR A 318 -3.86 3.80 14.76
N LYS A 319 -4.16 3.99 13.47
CA LYS A 319 -4.51 2.91 12.53
C LYS A 319 -3.35 1.93 12.34
N ASN A 320 -2.12 2.44 12.29
CA ASN A 320 -0.91 1.62 12.18
C ASN A 320 -0.63 0.83 13.48
N LYS A 321 -0.81 1.47 14.65
CA LYS A 321 -0.79 0.80 15.95
C LYS A 321 -1.93 -0.23 16.10
N TYR A 322 -3.11 0.04 15.54
CA TYR A 322 -4.24 -0.90 15.59
C TYR A 322 -4.11 -2.05 14.58
N ALA A 323 -3.46 -1.82 13.44
CA ALA A 323 -3.13 -2.84 12.45
C ALA A 323 -2.11 -3.85 13.01
N SER A 324 -1.09 -3.37 13.73
CA SER A 324 -0.18 -4.25 14.46
C SER A 324 -0.88 -5.01 15.59
N LEU A 325 -1.89 -4.41 16.25
CA LEU A 325 -2.74 -5.10 17.24
C LEU A 325 -3.69 -6.14 16.61
N LYS A 326 -4.18 -5.96 15.38
CA LYS A 326 -4.99 -6.95 14.65
C LYS A 326 -4.23 -8.25 14.41
N LYS A 327 -2.91 -8.16 14.20
CA LYS A 327 -1.98 -9.32 14.14
C LYS A 327 -2.01 -10.13 15.45
N TYR A 328 -2.19 -9.45 16.60
CA TYR A 328 -2.27 -10.08 17.91
C TYR A 328 -3.68 -10.47 18.37
N ALA A 329 -4.73 -9.90 17.76
CA ALA A 329 -6.12 -10.29 17.99
C ALA A 329 -6.41 -11.74 17.58
N LYS A 330 -5.61 -12.30 16.65
CA LYS A 330 -5.60 -13.74 16.33
C LYS A 330 -5.32 -14.55 17.61
N TYR A 331 -4.28 -14.21 18.37
CA TYR A 331 -3.87 -14.90 19.61
C TYR A 331 -4.83 -14.70 20.79
N GLY A 332 -5.54 -13.57 20.87
CA GLY A 332 -6.57 -13.33 21.89
C GLY A 332 -7.83 -14.19 21.75
N LYS A 333 -8.15 -14.67 20.52
CA LYS A 333 -9.24 -15.63 20.30
C LYS A 333 -8.86 -17.07 20.67
N TYR A 334 -7.57 -17.42 20.62
CA TYR A 334 -7.07 -18.77 20.96
C TYR A 334 -7.04 -19.05 22.47
N SER A 335 -7.07 -18.02 23.34
CA SER A 335 -7.10 -18.24 24.79
C SER A 335 -8.46 -18.76 25.31
N LYS A 336 -9.53 -18.72 24.48
CA LYS A 336 -10.88 -19.12 24.88
C LYS A 336 -11.25 -20.56 24.49
N TYR A 337 -10.48 -21.22 23.62
CA TYR A 337 -10.80 -22.58 23.17
C TYR A 337 -9.55 -23.49 23.18
N ASN A 338 -9.58 -24.47 24.08
CA ASN A 338 -8.75 -25.68 24.16
C ASN A 338 -7.23 -25.55 24.33
N LYS A 339 -6.80 -25.80 25.57
CA LYS A 339 -5.41 -25.98 26.02
C LYS A 339 -4.80 -27.35 25.65
N SER A 340 -5.54 -28.25 24.96
CA SER A 340 -5.13 -29.65 24.76
C SER A 340 -4.56 -30.00 23.37
N ILE A 341 -4.56 -29.09 22.39
CA ILE A 341 -4.22 -29.45 20.99
C ILE A 341 -2.77 -29.09 20.58
N TYR A 342 -2.01 -28.33 21.38
CA TYR A 342 -0.80 -27.68 20.85
C TYR A 342 0.49 -28.05 21.60
N GLY A 343 1.10 -29.16 21.20
CA GLY A 343 2.46 -29.57 21.59
C GLY A 343 3.59 -29.00 20.72
N ASN A 344 3.30 -28.18 19.70
CA ASN A 344 4.27 -27.83 18.63
C ASN A 344 4.61 -26.34 18.47
N TYR A 345 4.18 -25.45 19.36
CA TYR A 345 4.69 -24.07 19.39
C TYR A 345 5.57 -23.87 20.63
N GLY A 346 6.82 -23.47 20.42
CA GLY A 346 7.79 -23.23 21.48
C GLY A 346 7.21 -22.29 22.55
N SER A 347 7.22 -22.74 23.80
CA SER A 347 6.57 -22.07 24.94
C SER A 347 7.08 -20.65 25.22
N SER A 348 8.24 -20.28 24.67
CA SER A 348 8.88 -18.96 24.82
C SER A 348 8.20 -17.85 24.01
N GLU A 349 7.83 -18.09 22.75
CA GLU A 349 7.22 -17.07 21.88
C GLU A 349 5.78 -16.74 22.30
N TYR A 350 5.02 -17.76 22.70
CA TYR A 350 3.67 -17.60 23.24
C TYR A 350 3.68 -16.81 24.56
N LYS A 351 4.59 -17.17 25.48
CA LYS A 351 4.74 -16.48 26.77
C LYS A 351 5.16 -15.03 26.56
N ALA A 352 6.11 -14.76 25.66
CA ALA A 352 6.53 -13.41 25.34
C ALA A 352 5.43 -12.57 24.63
N GLY A 353 4.57 -13.20 23.83
CA GLY A 353 3.41 -12.53 23.22
C GLY A 353 2.31 -12.20 24.24
N TYR A 354 2.03 -13.12 25.16
CA TYR A 354 1.02 -12.94 26.19
C TYR A 354 1.45 -11.97 27.30
N GLU A 355 2.72 -12.01 27.72
CA GLU A 355 3.28 -11.05 28.69
C GLU A 355 3.32 -9.64 28.12
N ARG A 356 3.58 -9.48 26.82
CA ARG A 356 3.47 -8.18 26.12
C ARG A 356 2.01 -7.70 26.03
N TYR A 357 1.04 -8.58 25.88
CA TYR A 357 -0.38 -8.21 25.95
C TYR A 357 -0.81 -7.73 27.35
N LEU A 358 -0.32 -8.36 28.42
CA LEU A 358 -0.66 -8.01 29.81
C LEU A 358 0.07 -6.75 30.33
N ALA A 359 1.19 -6.38 29.73
CA ALA A 359 1.97 -5.19 30.10
C ALA A 359 1.39 -3.86 29.57
N TYR A 360 0.45 -3.92 28.62
CA TYR A 360 -0.31 -2.80 28.07
C TYR A 360 -1.74 -2.75 28.65
#